data_AF-A0A841FBQ7-F1
#
_entry.id   AF-A0A841FBQ7-F1
#
_cell.length_a   1.000
_cell.length_b   1.000
_cell.length_c   1.000
_cell.angle_alpha   90.00
_cell.angle_beta   90.00
_cell.angle_gamma   90.00
#
_symmetry.space_group_name_H-M   'P 1'
#
loop_
_entity.id
_entity.type
_entity.pdbx_description
1 polymer ?
#
loop_
_entity_poly.entity_id
_entity_poly.type
_entity_poly.pdbx_seq_one_letter_code
_entity_poly.pdbx_strand_id
1 'polypeptide(L)'
;MAEPLHVDFPGMTAASTRLNTLGEHAGRAADLADDADPDWYTWGLPGLALAPLYWSKAEELHEHLGRISAVLTSHATRIDACAANYHLSETDNADTMRQIRARIDGGTWEG
;
A
#
# COMPACT_ATOMS: atom_id res chain seq x y z
N MET A 1 -8.63 16.68 -28.72
CA MET A 1 -7.40 15.85 -28.72
C MET A 1 -7.15 15.45 -27.28
N ALA A 2 -7.33 14.18 -26.94
CA ALA A 2 -7.02 13.67 -25.61
C ALA A 2 -5.50 13.56 -25.49
N GLU A 3 -4.95 14.04 -24.38
CA GLU A 3 -3.54 13.87 -24.04
C GLU A 3 -3.23 12.36 -23.94
N PRO A 4 -2.09 11.89 -24.48
CA PRO A 4 -1.73 10.49 -24.37
C PRO A 4 -1.59 10.13 -22.89
N LEU A 5 -2.39 9.16 -22.44
CA LEU A 5 -2.39 8.70 -21.05
C LEU A 5 -1.07 7.95 -20.79
N HIS A 6 -0.07 8.64 -20.26
CA HIS A 6 1.20 8.05 -19.87
C HIS A 6 1.13 7.60 -18.40
N VAL A 7 1.42 6.32 -18.15
CA VAL A 7 1.46 5.76 -16.80
C VAL A 7 2.86 5.98 -16.22
N ASP A 8 2.94 6.74 -15.12
CA ASP A 8 4.19 7.00 -14.40
C ASP A 8 4.55 5.82 -13.48
N PHE A 9 5.12 4.76 -14.04
CA PHE A 9 5.55 3.59 -13.27
C PHE A 9 6.57 3.95 -12.16
N PRO A 10 7.62 4.76 -12.40
CA PRO A 10 8.52 5.18 -11.34
C PRO A 10 7.81 5.87 -10.18
N GLY A 11 6.87 6.77 -10.49
CA GLY A 11 6.04 7.45 -9.48
C GLY A 11 5.16 6.48 -8.69
N MET A 12 4.55 5.50 -9.36
CA MET A 12 3.75 4.46 -8.70
C MET A 12 4.59 3.60 -7.76
N THR A 13 5.76 3.12 -8.19
CA THR A 13 6.68 2.35 -7.34
C THR A 13 7.20 3.17 -6.16
N ALA A 14 7.52 4.45 -6.38
CA ALA A 14 7.93 5.33 -5.30
C ALA A 14 6.80 5.56 -4.28
N ALA A 15 5.55 5.71 -4.75
CA ALA A 15 4.38 5.86 -3.89
C ALA A 15 4.09 4.59 -3.09
N SER A 16 4.08 3.41 -3.71
CA SER A 16 3.84 2.15 -2.99
C SER A 16 4.94 1.88 -1.97
N THR A 17 6.21 2.12 -2.31
CA THR A 17 7.34 2.03 -1.37
C THR A 17 7.13 2.94 -0.16
N ARG A 18 6.79 4.21 -0.37
CA ARG A 18 6.55 5.17 0.72
C ARG A 18 5.38 4.75 1.61
N LEU A 19 4.30 4.26 1.03
CA LEU A 19 3.14 3.79 1.78
C LEU A 19 3.47 2.55 2.62
N ASN A 20 4.23 1.59 2.07
CA ASN A 20 4.71 0.44 2.82
C ASN A 20 5.60 0.86 4.00
N THR A 21 6.58 1.75 3.77
CA THR A 21 7.43 2.26 4.85
C THR A 21 6.63 2.98 5.94
N LEU A 22 5.64 3.79 5.56
CA LEU A 22 4.76 4.45 6.54
C LEU A 22 3.89 3.43 7.29
N GLY A 23 3.41 2.39 6.61
CA GLY A 23 2.66 1.29 7.22
C GLY A 23 3.51 0.54 8.25
N GLU A 24 4.74 0.18 7.90
CA GLU A 24 5.71 -0.44 8.80
C GLU A 24 6.03 0.45 10.02
N HIS A 25 6.16 1.76 9.80
CA HIS A 25 6.39 2.71 10.90
C HIS A 25 5.18 2.78 11.85
N ALA A 26 3.96 2.79 11.30
CA ALA A 26 2.74 2.75 12.10
C ALA A 26 2.59 1.42 12.86
N GLY A 27 2.96 0.29 12.24
CA GLY A 27 3.01 -1.02 12.90
C GLY A 27 3.99 -1.02 14.07
N ARG A 28 5.22 -0.57 13.86
CA ARG A 28 6.22 -0.46 14.95
C ARG A 28 5.78 0.48 16.06
N ALA A 29 5.07 1.56 15.73
CA ALA A 29 4.52 2.47 16.73
C ALA A 29 3.40 1.79 17.55
N ALA A 30 2.60 0.92 16.92
CA ALA A 30 1.59 0.13 17.62
C ALA A 30 2.27 -0.86 18.58
N ASP A 31 3.27 -1.60 18.11
CA ASP A 31 4.03 -2.55 18.94
C ASP A 31 4.69 -1.83 20.12
N LEU A 32 5.28 -0.65 19.89
CA LEU A 32 5.90 0.14 20.96
C LEU A 32 4.87 0.68 21.97
N ALA A 33 3.65 1.02 21.52
CA ALA A 33 2.59 1.46 22.40
C ALA A 33 2.12 0.32 23.30
N ASP A 34 1.95 -0.88 22.75
CA ASP A 34 1.59 -2.09 23.49
C ASP A 34 2.68 -2.48 24.49
N ASP A 35 3.95 -2.45 24.08
CA ASP A 35 5.10 -2.71 24.96
C ASP A 35 5.24 -1.66 26.08
N ALA A 36 4.80 -0.42 25.84
CA ALA A 36 4.85 0.66 26.80
C ALA A 36 3.69 0.64 27.80
N ASP A 37 2.68 -0.20 27.56
CA ASP A 37 1.51 -0.26 28.43
C ASP A 37 1.90 -0.71 29.84
N PRO A 38 1.62 0.10 30.87
CA PRO A 38 2.02 -0.19 32.23
C PRO A 38 1.18 -1.32 32.80
N ASP A 39 1.86 -2.33 33.35
CA ASP A 39 1.21 -3.39 34.11
C ASP A 39 0.27 -2.84 35.19
N TRP A 40 -0.84 -3.53 35.44
CA TRP A 40 -1.88 -3.08 36.39
C TRP A 40 -1.32 -2.78 37.80
N TYR A 41 -0.27 -3.49 38.23
CA TYR A 41 0.36 -3.30 39.54
C TYR A 41 1.30 -2.09 39.61
N THR A 42 1.76 -1.56 38.46
CA THR A 42 2.66 -0.39 38.36
C THR A 42 2.00 0.89 38.89
N TRP A 43 0.67 0.94 38.90
CA TRP A 43 -0.06 2.14 39.26
C TRP A 43 -0.42 2.26 40.75
N GLY A 44 -0.23 1.19 41.53
CA GLY A 44 -0.64 1.14 42.94
C GLY A 44 -2.15 1.40 43.17
N LEU A 45 -2.54 1.67 44.42
CA LEU A 45 -3.93 1.91 44.82
C LEU A 45 -4.61 3.10 44.10
N PRO A 46 -3.96 4.28 43.93
CA PRO A 46 -4.53 5.39 43.15
C PRO A 46 -4.73 5.02 41.68
N GLY A 47 -3.88 4.14 41.17
CA GLY A 47 -3.93 3.57 39.85
C GLY A 47 -5.22 2.87 39.48
N LEU A 48 -5.80 2.12 40.40
CA LEU A 48 -7.03 1.37 40.16
C LEU A 48 -8.21 2.25 39.75
N ALA A 49 -8.25 3.50 40.22
CA ALA A 49 -9.28 4.46 39.85
C ALA A 49 -9.07 5.08 38.46
N LEU A 50 -7.81 5.19 38.01
CA LEU A 50 -7.45 5.82 36.73
C LEU A 50 -7.26 4.80 35.60
N ALA A 51 -7.01 3.52 35.93
CA ALA A 51 -6.78 2.46 34.97
C ALA A 51 -7.88 2.34 33.90
N PRO A 52 -9.19 2.40 34.21
CA PRO A 52 -10.22 2.31 33.17
C PRO A 52 -10.14 3.43 32.13
N LEU A 53 -9.81 4.65 32.56
CA LEU A 53 -9.65 5.79 31.66
C LEU A 53 -8.40 5.63 30.79
N TYR A 54 -7.30 5.14 31.37
CA TYR A 54 -6.08 4.82 30.62
C TYR A 54 -6.34 3.77 29.55
N TRP A 55 -6.86 2.60 29.93
CA TRP A 55 -7.08 1.48 29.01
C TRP A 55 -8.06 1.82 27.89
N SER A 56 -9.08 2.64 28.18
CA SER A 56 -9.96 3.15 27.12
C SER A 56 -9.21 3.96 26.07
N LYS A 57 -8.17 4.71 26.44
CA LYS A 57 -7.37 5.52 25.51
C LYS A 57 -6.24 4.73 24.87
N ALA A 58 -5.64 3.78 25.58
CA ALA A 58 -4.68 2.85 25.01
C ALA A 58 -5.33 2.02 23.90
N GLU A 59 -6.53 1.47 24.15
CA GLU A 59 -7.28 0.70 23.14
C GLU A 59 -7.61 1.53 21.89
N GLU A 60 -8.10 2.77 22.07
CA GLU A 60 -8.35 3.69 20.95
C GLU A 60 -7.07 3.95 20.14
N LEU A 61 -5.93 4.17 20.82
CA LEU A 61 -4.65 4.40 20.19
C LEU A 61 -4.17 3.17 19.39
N HIS A 62 -4.24 1.98 19.99
CA HIS A 62 -3.87 0.73 19.36
C HIS A 62 -4.70 0.44 18.11
N GLU A 63 -6.03 0.64 18.21
CA GLU A 63 -6.93 0.48 17.08
C GLU A 63 -6.58 1.47 15.95
N HIS A 64 -6.32 2.74 16.28
CA HIS A 64 -5.96 3.74 15.28
C HIS A 64 -4.64 3.41 14.57
N LEU A 65 -3.60 3.03 15.31
CA LEU A 65 -2.30 2.67 14.73
C LEU A 65 -2.40 1.42 13.86
N GLY A 66 -3.13 0.39 14.30
CA GLY A 66 -3.41 -0.81 13.53
C GLY A 66 -4.16 -0.52 12.23
N ARG A 67 -5.21 0.31 12.29
CA ARG A 67 -5.96 0.73 11.09
C ARG A 67 -5.10 1.53 10.11
N ILE A 68 -4.26 2.44 10.60
CA ILE A 68 -3.35 3.23 9.75
C ILE A 68 -2.38 2.29 9.02
N SER A 69 -1.73 1.38 9.74
CA SER A 69 -0.81 0.40 9.15
C SER A 69 -1.49 -0.45 8.06
N ALA A 70 -2.67 -0.98 8.35
CA ALA A 70 -3.42 -1.81 7.42
C ALA A 70 -3.87 -1.05 6.15
N VAL A 71 -4.36 0.19 6.31
CA VAL A 71 -4.82 1.02 5.19
C VAL A 71 -3.67 1.41 4.28
N LEU A 72 -2.53 1.81 4.84
CA LEU A 72 -1.35 2.20 4.07
C LEU A 72 -0.80 1.01 3.25
N THR A 73 -0.67 -0.15 3.89
CA THR A 73 -0.25 -1.39 3.22
C THR A 73 -1.24 -1.81 2.14
N SER A 74 -2.54 -1.71 2.40
CA SER A 74 -3.58 -2.02 1.40
C SER A 74 -3.48 -1.11 0.17
N HIS A 75 -3.27 0.19 0.37
CA HIS A 75 -3.09 1.13 -0.72
C HIS A 75 -1.81 0.86 -1.53
N ALA A 76 -0.70 0.53 -0.87
CA ALA A 76 0.53 0.14 -1.54
C ALA A 76 0.30 -1.07 -2.46
N THR A 77 -0.32 -2.14 -1.95
CA THR A 77 -0.66 -3.34 -2.72
C THR A 77 -1.55 -3.02 -3.93
N ARG A 78 -2.52 -2.11 -3.77
CA ARG A 78 -3.39 -1.70 -4.89
C ARG A 78 -2.63 -0.93 -5.97
N ILE A 79 -1.65 -0.11 -5.59
CA ILE A 79 -0.80 0.61 -6.54
C ILE A 79 0.08 -0.39 -7.30
N ASP A 80 0.70 -1.33 -6.60
CA ASP A 80 1.55 -2.36 -7.22
C ASP A 80 0.75 -3.25 -8.18
N ALA A 81 -0.46 -3.66 -7.79
CA ALA A 81 -1.37 -4.42 -8.65
C ALA A 81 -1.79 -3.61 -9.90
N CYS A 82 -2.03 -2.30 -9.74
CA CYS A 82 -2.35 -1.42 -10.85
C CYS A 82 -1.17 -1.33 -11.84
N ALA A 83 0.06 -1.13 -11.33
CA ALA A 83 1.26 -1.08 -12.16
C ALA A 83 1.48 -2.40 -12.92
N ALA A 84 1.31 -3.54 -12.24
CA ALA A 84 1.44 -4.86 -12.86
C ALA A 84 0.43 -5.06 -14.01
N ASN A 85 -0.84 -4.67 -13.82
CA ASN A 85 -1.87 -4.78 -14.84
C ASN A 85 -1.56 -3.93 -16.09
N TYR A 86 -1.02 -2.73 -15.89
CA TYR A 86 -0.60 -1.87 -17.01
C TYR A 86 0.59 -2.48 -17.77
N HIS A 87 1.59 -3.01 -17.07
CA HIS A 87 2.73 -3.68 -17.72
C HIS A 87 2.31 -4.91 -18.53
N LEU A 88 1.39 -5.72 -18.00
CA LEU A 88 0.84 -6.87 -18.75
C LEU A 88 0.11 -6.39 -20.01
N SER A 89 -0.74 -5.37 -19.89
CA SER A 89 -1.47 -4.81 -21.02
C SER A 89 -0.55 -4.22 -22.09
N GLU A 90 0.53 -3.55 -21.67
CA GLU A 90 1.53 -2.98 -22.59
C GLU A 90 2.29 -4.09 -23.33
N THR A 91 2.65 -5.16 -22.63
CA THR A 91 3.33 -6.32 -23.22
C THR A 91 2.45 -7.04 -24.25
N ASP A 92 1.19 -7.31 -23.90
CA ASP A 92 0.22 -7.95 -24.79
C ASP A 92 -0.07 -7.10 -26.04
N ASN A 93 -0.16 -5.78 -25.87
CA ASN A 93 -0.32 -4.83 -26.98
C ASN A 93 0.92 -4.82 -27.88
N ALA A 94 2.13 -4.78 -27.31
CA ALA A 94 3.36 -4.81 -28.07
C ALA A 94 3.50 -6.12 -28.86
N ASP A 95 3.15 -7.26 -28.26
CA ASP A 95 3.13 -8.57 -28.93
C ASP A 95 2.14 -8.62 -30.08
N THR A 96 0.93 -8.13 -29.86
CA THR A 96 -0.10 -8.03 -30.91
C THR A 96 0.39 -7.16 -32.07
N MET A 97 0.98 -6.00 -31.78
CA MET A 97 1.50 -5.11 -32.82
C MET A 97 2.69 -5.72 -33.58
N ARG A 98 3.58 -6.46 -32.90
CA ARG A 98 4.66 -7.23 -33.54
C ARG A 98 4.10 -8.28 -34.49
N GLN A 99 3.06 -9.01 -34.09
CA GLN A 99 2.41 -10.01 -34.93
C GLN A 99 1.72 -9.38 -36.14
N ILE A 100 1.03 -8.25 -35.97
CA ILE A 100 0.40 -7.50 -37.08
C ILE A 100 1.47 -7.04 -38.07
N ARG A 101 2.57 -6.45 -37.59
CA ARG A 101 3.69 -6.02 -38.44
C ARG A 101 4.29 -7.19 -39.20
N ALA A 102 4.54 -8.32 -38.55
CA ALA A 102 5.06 -9.52 -39.21
C ALA A 102 4.12 -10.04 -40.32
N ARG A 103 2.80 -9.95 -40.13
CA ARG A 103 1.81 -10.30 -41.16
C ARG A 103 1.81 -9.32 -42.34
N ILE A 104 1.95 -8.02 -42.06
CA ILE A 104 2.02 -6.98 -43.10
C ILE A 104 3.32 -7.10 -43.89
N ASP A 105 4.45 -7.34 -43.23
CA ASP A 105 5.76 -7.41 -43.87
C ASP A 105 5.99 -8.77 -44.57
N GLY A 106 5.40 -9.85 -44.06
CA GLY A 106 5.50 -11.19 -44.63
C GLY A 106 4.44 -11.53 -45.70
N GLY A 107 3.39 -10.73 -45.80
CA GLY A 107 2.42 -10.79 -46.88
C GLY A 107 2.69 -9.69 -47.89
N THR A 108 3.03 -10.03 -49.13
CA THR A 108 2.91 -9.09 -50.25
C THR A 108 1.50 -8.51 -50.23
N TRP A 109 1.38 -7.23 -49.89
CA TRP A 109 0.15 -6.47 -50.05
C TRP A 109 -0.12 -6.36 -51.56
N GLU A 110 -0.85 -7.33 -52.10
CA GLU A 110 -1.57 -7.19 -53.37
C GLU A 110 -2.86 -6.42 -53.08
N GLY A 111 -2.74 -5.09 -53.04
CA GLY A 111 -3.85 -4.15 -53.05
C GLY A 111 -3.74 -3.26 -54.27
#